data_AF-L1NW95-F1
#
_entry.id   AF-L1NW95-F1
#
_cell.length_a   1.000
_cell.length_b   1.000
_cell.length_c   1.000
_cell.angle_alpha   90.00
_cell.angle_beta   90.00
_cell.angle_gamma   90.00
#
_symmetry.space_group_name_H-M   'P 1'
#
loop_
_entity.id
_entity.type
_entity.pdbx_description
1 polymer ?
#
loop_
_entity_poly.entity_id
_entity_poly.type
_entity_poly.pdbx_seq_one_letter_code
_entity_poly.pdbx_strand_id
1 'polypeptide(L)'
;MAPHHANALIACDLSADLGDLLTLDADTLRERLYSKKETLLEQGILPVPLKLVHINKCPILAPLNTLRAEDAERLGISRAECLDNLKELQRPSEIRSKVQAIFRQTREFAPGDNVETELYNGFFSPADKNSMTALRSLPPEKLADSGLVFQDTRIGKLLFHYRARHFYPSLSRAEQIRWQKYRRKKLETALPDFSLSLQSLAEQYAGNPDKLMLLQDLYEYAEKLVG
;
A
#
# COMPACT_ATOMS: atom_id res chain seq x y z
N MET A 1 18.13 -0.95 10.86
CA MET A 1 17.33 -1.53 9.76
C MET A 1 16.05 -2.08 10.33
N ALA A 2 14.95 -1.96 9.58
CA ALA A 2 13.67 -2.54 9.97
C ALA A 2 13.69 -4.06 9.86
N PRO A 3 13.08 -4.80 10.81
CA PRO A 3 12.81 -6.22 10.64
C PRO A 3 11.95 -6.45 9.38
N HIS A 4 12.15 -7.56 8.67
CA HIS A 4 11.38 -7.99 7.49
C HIS A 4 11.41 -7.10 6.23
N HIS A 5 11.98 -5.89 6.30
CA HIS A 5 12.12 -4.99 5.16
C HIS A 5 13.59 -4.60 4.93
N ALA A 6 14.30 -5.38 4.12
CA ALA A 6 15.72 -5.17 3.83
C ALA A 6 16.04 -3.75 3.29
N ASN A 7 15.09 -3.13 2.60
CA ASN A 7 15.21 -1.79 2.02
C ASN A 7 14.64 -0.68 2.93
N ALA A 8 14.40 -0.92 4.21
CA ALA A 8 13.86 0.08 5.12
C ALA A 8 14.77 0.35 6.32
N LEU A 9 15.06 1.63 6.55
CA LEU A 9 15.73 2.13 7.73
C LEU A 9 14.67 2.68 8.69
N ILE A 10 14.87 2.47 9.99
CA ILE A 10 14.05 3.12 11.01
C ILE A 10 14.76 4.42 11.36
N ALA A 11 14.10 5.55 11.12
CA ALA A 11 14.56 6.88 11.47
C ALA A 11 13.70 7.43 12.63
N CYS A 12 14.34 8.20 13.50
CA CYS A 12 13.66 8.95 14.55
C CYS A 12 13.60 10.41 14.13
N ASP A 13 12.44 11.05 14.30
CA ASP A 13 12.32 12.50 14.17
C ASP A 13 12.91 13.14 15.42
N LEU A 14 14.03 13.85 15.26
CA LEU A 14 14.72 14.53 16.37
C LEU A 14 14.05 15.84 16.78
N SER A 15 13.11 16.36 15.97
CA SER A 15 12.39 17.60 16.30
C SER A 15 11.15 17.38 17.18
N ALA A 16 10.78 16.12 17.41
CA ALA A 16 9.61 15.74 18.19
C ALA A 16 9.96 15.46 19.66
N ASP A 17 8.92 15.41 20.51
CA ASP A 17 9.05 14.93 21.89
C ASP A 17 9.37 13.43 21.92
N LEU A 18 10.48 13.06 22.56
CA LEU A 18 10.93 11.68 22.70
C LEU A 18 10.48 11.04 24.02
N GLY A 19 9.81 11.77 24.93
CA GLY A 19 9.46 11.32 26.27
C GLY A 19 8.71 9.98 26.27
N ASP A 20 7.64 9.89 25.48
CA ASP A 20 6.87 8.65 25.31
C ASP A 20 7.71 7.54 24.66
N LEU A 21 8.51 7.89 23.66
CA LEU A 21 9.40 6.93 22.99
C LEU A 21 10.43 6.36 23.98
N LEU A 22 10.88 7.12 24.98
CA LEU A 22 11.85 6.66 25.98
C LEU A 22 11.19 5.89 27.12
N THR A 23 10.01 6.30 27.56
CA THR A 23 9.35 5.77 28.78
C THR A 23 8.39 4.61 28.54
N LEU A 24 7.65 4.60 27.43
CA LEU A 24 6.62 3.59 27.15
C LEU A 24 7.23 2.29 26.61
N ASP A 25 6.46 1.20 26.74
CA ASP A 25 6.80 -0.11 26.22
C ASP A 25 6.54 -0.23 24.70
N ALA A 26 7.05 -1.31 24.10
CA ALA A 26 6.98 -1.52 22.66
C ALA A 26 5.57 -1.78 22.12
N ASP A 27 4.67 -2.39 22.91
CA ASP A 27 3.33 -2.74 22.47
C ASP A 27 2.45 -1.48 22.44
N THR A 28 2.49 -0.68 23.51
CA THR A 28 1.80 0.62 23.56
C THR A 28 2.26 1.55 22.43
N LEU A 29 3.58 1.64 22.20
CA LEU A 29 4.12 2.45 21.11
C LEU A 29 3.71 1.92 19.73
N ARG A 30 3.57 0.60 19.57
CA ARG A 30 3.10 0.00 18.31
C ARG A 30 1.66 0.37 18.01
N GLU A 31 0.77 0.28 19.00
CA GLU A 31 -0.63 0.66 18.85
C GLU A 31 -0.77 2.13 18.44
N ARG A 32 -0.01 3.02 19.09
CA ARG A 32 0.03 4.44 18.73
C ARG A 32 0.60 4.68 17.34
N LEU A 33 1.70 4.00 16.97
CA LEU A 33 2.31 4.13 15.64
C LEU A 33 1.33 3.79 14.50
N TYR A 34 0.42 2.84 14.74
CA TYR A 34 -0.58 2.42 13.75
C TYR A 34 -1.96 3.07 13.95
N SER A 35 -2.08 4.03 14.87
CA SER A 35 -3.27 4.86 15.06
C SER A 35 -3.20 6.12 14.20
N LYS A 36 -4.37 6.65 13.81
CA LYS A 36 -4.43 7.91 13.07
C LYS A 36 -3.90 9.05 13.95
N LYS A 37 -3.01 9.88 13.38
CA LYS A 37 -2.41 11.03 14.07
C LYS A 37 -3.46 11.95 14.68
N GLU A 38 -4.52 12.28 13.94
CA GLU A 38 -5.61 13.15 14.38
C GLU A 38 -6.29 12.60 15.64
N THR A 39 -6.64 11.31 15.65
CA THR A 39 -7.26 10.63 16.78
C THR A 39 -6.38 10.65 18.03
N LEU A 40 -5.06 10.49 17.88
CA LEU A 40 -4.14 10.59 19.03
C LEU A 40 -4.10 12.00 19.60
N LEU A 41 -4.03 13.01 18.72
CA LEU A 41 -3.96 14.41 19.15
C LEU A 41 -5.26 14.88 19.82
N GLU A 42 -6.43 14.43 19.36
CA GLU A 42 -7.73 14.67 20.03
C GLU A 42 -7.76 14.14 21.46
N GLN A 43 -7.01 13.07 21.74
CA GLN A 43 -6.86 12.46 23.06
C GLN A 43 -5.72 13.08 23.87
N GLY A 44 -5.01 14.09 23.33
CA GLY A 44 -3.83 14.68 23.96
C GLY A 44 -2.59 13.77 23.94
N ILE A 45 -2.59 12.72 23.12
CA ILE A 45 -1.49 11.76 23.00
C ILE A 45 -0.58 12.17 21.83
N LEU A 46 0.73 12.20 22.07
CA LEU A 46 1.70 12.51 21.02
C LEU A 46 1.93 11.28 20.10
N PRO A 47 2.04 11.50 18.77
CA PRO A 47 2.43 10.45 17.85
C PRO A 47 3.85 9.95 18.11
N VAL A 48 4.08 8.66 17.89
CA VAL A 48 5.42 8.07 18.04
C VAL A 48 6.37 8.66 16.99
N PRO A 49 7.53 9.23 17.38
CA PRO A 49 8.42 9.95 16.47
C PRO A 49 9.34 9.02 15.67
N LEU A 50 8.79 7.91 15.16
CA LEU A 50 9.51 6.92 14.37
C LEU A 50 8.90 6.82 12.97
N LYS A 51 9.76 6.68 11.96
CA LYS A 51 9.34 6.51 10.57
C LYS A 51 10.26 5.56 9.82
N LEU A 52 9.68 4.84 8.86
CA LEU A 52 10.44 4.04 7.91
C LEU A 52 10.92 4.90 6.73
N VAL A 53 12.22 4.88 6.49
CA VAL A 53 12.86 5.44 5.29
C VAL A 53 13.15 4.30 4.33
N HIS A 54 12.42 4.26 3.22
CA HIS A 54 12.55 3.22 2.20
C HIS A 54 13.61 3.63 1.17
N ILE A 55 14.79 3.00 1.21
CA ILE A 55 15.93 3.37 0.35
C ILE A 55 15.65 3.13 -1.14
N ASN A 56 14.77 2.18 -1.45
CA ASN A 56 14.35 1.86 -2.82
C ASN A 56 13.18 2.74 -3.32
N LYS A 57 12.78 3.77 -2.57
CA LYS A 57 11.74 4.74 -2.95
C LYS A 57 12.29 6.16 -3.08
N CYS A 58 13.55 6.29 -3.49
CA CYS A 58 14.24 7.56 -3.74
C CYS A 58 14.05 8.60 -2.60
N PRO A 59 14.38 8.26 -1.33
CA PRO A 59 14.21 9.21 -0.23
C PRO A 59 15.23 10.34 -0.37
N ILE A 60 14.80 11.57 -0.08
CA ILE A 60 15.70 12.73 0.00
C ILE A 60 16.42 12.67 1.33
N LEU A 61 17.72 12.36 1.30
CA LEU A 61 18.59 12.33 2.45
C LEU A 61 19.78 13.23 2.16
N ALA A 62 20.08 14.12 3.10
CA ALA A 62 21.24 15.00 3.02
C ALA A 62 21.95 15.02 4.38
N PRO A 63 23.28 15.23 4.42
CA PRO A 63 23.97 15.41 5.68
C PRO A 63 23.48 16.66 6.41
N LEU A 64 23.59 16.68 7.75
CA LEU A 64 23.04 17.73 8.61
C LEU A 64 23.52 19.15 8.22
N ASN A 65 24.76 19.29 7.74
CA ASN A 65 25.32 20.57 7.31
C ASN A 65 24.66 21.17 6.05
N THR A 66 23.84 20.39 5.35
CA THR A 66 23.01 20.88 4.23
C THR A 66 21.91 21.81 4.74
N LEU A 67 21.43 21.60 5.98
CA LEU A 67 20.48 22.49 6.65
C LEU A 67 21.24 23.62 7.35
N ARG A 68 21.36 24.77 6.69
CA ARG A 68 22.03 25.96 7.22
C ARG A 68 21.21 26.58 8.37
N ALA A 69 21.84 27.40 9.20
CA ALA A 69 21.16 28.03 10.34
C ALA A 69 19.95 28.90 9.91
N GLU A 70 20.14 29.71 8.87
CA GLU A 70 19.06 30.52 8.27
C GLU A 70 17.89 29.67 7.74
N ASP A 71 18.18 28.49 7.18
CA ASP A 71 17.15 27.58 6.68
C ASP A 71 16.41 26.89 7.82
N ALA A 72 17.12 26.52 8.89
CA ALA A 72 16.52 25.94 10.08
C ALA A 72 15.56 26.94 10.76
N GLU A 73 15.98 28.19 10.92
CA GLU A 73 15.13 29.25 11.47
C GLU A 73 13.91 29.51 10.59
N ARG A 74 14.10 29.65 9.28
CA ARG A 74 13.02 29.82 8.30
C ARG A 74 12.01 28.67 8.32
N LEU A 75 12.45 27.44 8.61
CA LEU A 75 11.61 26.25 8.69
C LEU A 75 11.06 25.98 10.11
N GLY A 76 11.42 26.78 11.10
CA GLY A 76 11.00 26.58 12.50
C GLY A 76 11.62 25.34 13.16
N ILE A 77 12.81 24.91 12.72
CA ILE A 77 13.49 23.72 13.24
C ILE A 77 14.54 24.14 14.28
N SER A 78 14.30 23.78 15.55
CA SER A 78 15.27 23.99 16.63
C SER A 78 16.42 22.98 16.54
N ARG A 79 17.58 23.43 16.03
CA ARG A 79 18.79 22.58 15.94
C ARG A 79 19.30 22.17 17.33
N ALA A 80 19.14 23.03 18.33
CA ALA A 80 19.56 22.75 19.70
C ALA A 80 18.74 21.58 20.28
N GLU A 81 17.41 21.64 20.19
CA GLU A 81 16.52 20.55 20.62
C GLU A 81 16.82 19.24 19.90
N CYS A 82 17.03 19.28 18.58
CA CYS A 82 17.39 18.08 17.82
C CYS A 82 18.69 17.44 18.32
N LEU A 83 19.69 18.24 18.69
CA LEU A 83 20.96 17.75 19.21
C LEU A 83 20.82 17.20 20.63
N ASP A 84 19.98 17.79 21.46
CA ASP A 84 19.72 17.28 22.81
C ASP A 84 18.95 15.95 22.77
N ASN A 85 17.94 15.86 21.90
CA ASN A 85 17.25 14.60 21.61
C ASN A 85 18.19 13.52 21.06
N LEU A 86 19.14 13.90 20.19
CA LEU A 86 20.17 12.97 19.70
C LEU A 86 21.03 12.44 20.86
N LYS A 87 21.45 13.30 21.80
CA LYS A 87 22.23 12.87 22.98
C LYS A 87 21.43 11.90 23.84
N GLU A 88 20.14 12.17 24.07
CA GLU A 88 19.27 11.26 24.82
C GLU A 88 19.19 9.88 24.17
N LEU A 89 19.02 9.81 22.84
CA LEU A 89 18.99 8.55 22.09
C LEU A 89 20.34 7.81 22.08
N GLN A 90 21.46 8.53 22.22
CA GLN A 90 22.80 7.95 22.26
C GLN A 90 23.18 7.39 23.64
N ARG A 91 22.45 7.74 24.70
CA ARG A 91 22.70 7.17 26.03
C ARG A 91 22.52 5.65 25.99
N PRO A 92 23.32 4.87 26.76
CA PRO A 92 23.14 3.43 26.89
C PRO A 92 21.70 3.14 27.34
N SER A 93 20.90 2.64 26.41
CA SER A 93 19.47 2.42 26.61
C SER A 93 19.02 1.23 25.76
N GLU A 94 17.90 0.65 26.11
CA GLU A 94 17.28 -0.46 25.36
C GLU A 94 16.51 0.04 24.13
N ILE A 95 16.69 1.31 23.73
CA ILE A 95 15.89 1.94 22.69
C ILE A 95 15.97 1.20 21.36
N ARG A 96 17.15 0.69 21.00
CA ARG A 96 17.35 -0.08 19.76
C ARG A 96 16.54 -1.37 19.77
N SER A 97 16.55 -2.10 20.88
CA SER A 97 15.78 -3.35 21.05
C SER A 97 14.28 -3.06 21.06
N LYS A 98 13.85 -2.00 21.74
CA LYS A 98 12.45 -1.55 21.77
C LYS A 98 11.94 -1.18 20.38
N VAL A 99 12.70 -0.37 19.64
CA VAL A 99 12.38 0.00 18.27
C VAL A 99 12.32 -1.23 17.36
N GLN A 100 13.24 -2.18 17.50
CA GLN A 100 13.15 -3.44 16.75
C GLN A 100 11.88 -4.23 17.10
N ALA A 101 11.48 -4.29 18.37
CA ALA A 101 10.26 -4.97 18.80
C ALA A 101 8.99 -4.30 18.24
N ILE A 102 8.93 -2.96 18.19
CA ILE A 102 7.82 -2.21 17.59
C ILE A 102 7.58 -2.66 16.13
N PHE A 103 8.65 -2.75 15.33
CA PHE A 103 8.58 -3.07 13.90
C PHE A 103 8.67 -4.57 13.57
N ARG A 104 8.79 -5.46 14.56
CA ARG A 104 8.91 -6.92 14.32
C ARG A 104 7.58 -7.54 13.93
N GLN A 105 6.49 -7.09 14.55
CA GLN A 105 5.18 -7.65 14.28
C GLN A 105 4.64 -7.08 12.98
N THR A 106 4.34 -7.97 12.03
CA THR A 106 3.66 -7.60 10.79
C THR A 106 2.16 -7.71 11.01
N ARG A 107 1.41 -6.74 10.49
CA ARG A 107 -0.05 -6.82 10.51
C ARG A 107 -0.47 -7.92 9.54
N GLU A 108 -1.09 -8.96 10.07
CA GLU A 108 -1.72 -9.98 9.25
C GLU A 108 -3.04 -9.42 8.70
N PHE A 109 -3.16 -9.42 7.38
CA PHE A 109 -4.40 -9.11 6.71
C PHE A 109 -5.08 -10.41 6.32
N ALA A 110 -6.40 -10.47 6.43
CA ALA A 110 -7.14 -11.61 5.91
C ALA A 110 -6.84 -11.77 4.42
N PRO A 111 -6.62 -13.00 3.92
CA PRO A 111 -6.38 -13.23 2.51
C PRO A 111 -7.58 -12.72 1.70
N GLY A 112 -7.30 -11.83 0.75
CA GLY A 112 -8.32 -11.28 -0.15
C GLY A 112 -8.86 -12.35 -1.10
N ASP A 113 -10.06 -12.12 -1.64
CA ASP A 113 -10.65 -12.96 -2.69
C ASP A 113 -10.08 -12.67 -4.09
N ASN A 114 -9.29 -11.61 -4.23
CA ASN A 114 -8.72 -11.14 -5.47
C ASN A 114 -7.21 -11.35 -5.51
N VAL A 115 -6.76 -12.32 -6.31
CA VAL A 115 -5.33 -12.62 -6.47
C VAL A 115 -4.51 -11.40 -6.95
N GLU A 116 -5.15 -10.43 -7.59
CA GLU A 116 -4.49 -9.23 -8.11
C GLU A 116 -4.08 -8.23 -7.01
N THR A 117 -4.61 -8.38 -5.79
CA THR A 117 -4.18 -7.59 -4.64
C THR A 117 -2.98 -8.21 -3.92
N GLU A 118 -2.50 -9.37 -4.38
CA GLU A 118 -1.44 -10.15 -3.71
C GLU A 118 -0.03 -9.84 -4.21
N LEU A 119 0.19 -8.69 -4.87
CA LEU A 119 1.50 -8.30 -5.41
C LEU A 119 2.62 -8.36 -4.37
N TYR A 120 2.32 -7.98 -3.13
CA TYR A 120 3.28 -7.93 -2.03
C TYR A 120 3.34 -9.21 -1.17
N ASN A 121 2.63 -10.28 -1.54
CA ASN A 121 2.67 -11.59 -0.86
C ASN A 121 3.94 -12.40 -1.15
N GLY A 122 5.05 -11.73 -1.47
CA GLY A 122 6.34 -12.35 -1.76
C GLY A 122 6.73 -12.30 -3.24
N PHE A 123 8.03 -12.47 -3.48
CA PHE A 123 8.62 -12.50 -4.81
C PHE A 123 8.48 -13.87 -5.45
N PHE A 124 8.24 -13.89 -6.77
CA PHE A 124 8.26 -15.13 -7.55
C PHE A 124 9.66 -15.74 -7.62
N SER A 125 9.73 -17.07 -7.63
CA SER A 125 10.97 -17.82 -7.79
C SER A 125 11.63 -17.55 -9.16
N PRO A 126 12.95 -17.74 -9.31
CA PRO A 126 13.60 -17.65 -10.62
C PRO A 126 12.99 -18.60 -11.65
N ALA A 127 12.58 -19.80 -11.23
CA ALA A 127 11.89 -20.77 -12.09
C ALA A 127 10.56 -20.22 -12.60
N ASP A 128 9.71 -19.69 -11.71
CA ASP A 128 8.43 -19.09 -12.09
C ASP A 128 8.61 -17.88 -13.01
N LYS A 129 9.64 -17.05 -12.77
CA LYS A 129 9.97 -15.91 -13.65
C LYS A 129 10.35 -16.35 -15.06
N ASN A 130 11.11 -17.44 -15.19
CA ASN A 130 11.48 -18.00 -16.48
C ASN A 130 10.24 -18.58 -17.18
N SER A 131 9.42 -19.36 -16.47
CA SER A 131 8.16 -19.90 -17.00
C SER A 131 7.21 -18.78 -17.45
N MET A 132 7.03 -17.72 -16.65
CA MET A 132 6.20 -16.57 -17.04
C MET A 132 6.76 -15.82 -18.26
N THR A 133 8.08 -15.83 -18.45
CA THR A 133 8.70 -15.21 -19.62
C THR A 133 8.42 -16.02 -20.89
N ALA A 134 8.55 -17.34 -20.83
CA ALA A 134 8.15 -18.23 -21.92
C ALA A 134 6.64 -18.15 -22.19
N LEU A 135 5.81 -18.08 -21.15
CA LEU A 135 4.36 -17.93 -21.27
C LEU A 135 3.98 -16.69 -22.09
N ARG A 136 4.64 -15.55 -21.87
CA ARG A 136 4.35 -14.28 -22.57
C ARG A 136 4.71 -14.28 -24.06
N SER A 137 5.55 -15.22 -24.53
CA SER A 137 5.86 -15.35 -25.96
C SER A 137 4.90 -16.29 -26.70
N LEU A 138 4.01 -16.98 -25.98
CA LEU A 138 3.01 -17.85 -26.60
C LEU A 138 1.85 -17.03 -27.19
N PRO A 139 1.25 -17.50 -28.29
CA PRO A 139 0.01 -16.92 -28.79
C PRO A 139 -1.14 -17.20 -27.80
N PRO A 140 -2.20 -16.35 -27.77
CA PRO A 140 -3.29 -16.44 -26.79
C PRO A 140 -3.94 -17.83 -26.67
N GLU A 141 -4.08 -18.52 -27.80
CA GLU A 141 -4.71 -19.84 -27.91
C GLU A 141 -3.90 -20.92 -27.20
N LYS A 142 -2.58 -20.72 -27.02
CA LYS A 142 -1.68 -21.65 -26.34
C LYS A 142 -1.46 -21.33 -24.86
N LEU A 143 -2.02 -20.24 -24.34
CA LEU A 143 -1.80 -19.84 -22.94
C LEU A 143 -2.42 -20.83 -21.95
N ALA A 144 -3.58 -21.41 -22.28
CA ALA A 144 -4.25 -22.39 -21.43
C ALA A 144 -3.45 -23.70 -21.33
N ASP A 145 -2.97 -24.18 -22.47
CA ASP A 145 -2.31 -25.48 -22.63
C ASP A 145 -0.78 -25.34 -22.79
N SER A 146 -0.20 -24.33 -22.15
CA SER A 146 1.24 -24.03 -22.25
C SER A 146 2.15 -25.14 -21.72
N GLY A 147 1.61 -26.08 -20.92
CA GLY A 147 2.37 -27.14 -20.26
C GLY A 147 3.32 -26.64 -19.17
N LEU A 148 3.30 -25.34 -18.86
CA LEU A 148 4.16 -24.73 -17.86
C LEU A 148 3.64 -25.01 -16.45
N VAL A 149 4.55 -25.41 -15.57
CA VAL A 149 4.26 -25.64 -14.15
C VAL A 149 4.79 -24.46 -13.34
N PHE A 150 3.94 -23.96 -12.45
CA PHE A 150 4.26 -22.84 -11.55
C PHE A 150 4.27 -23.33 -10.11
N GLN A 151 5.26 -22.91 -9.34
CA GLN A 151 5.35 -23.19 -7.91
C GLN A 151 4.43 -22.25 -7.13
N ASP A 152 4.39 -20.99 -7.54
CA ASP A 152 3.54 -19.98 -6.91
C ASP A 152 2.07 -20.13 -7.33
N THR A 153 1.21 -20.43 -6.35
CA THR A 153 -0.22 -20.67 -6.55
C THR A 153 -0.99 -19.45 -7.10
N ARG A 154 -0.42 -18.25 -7.01
CA ARG A 154 -1.03 -17.02 -7.55
C ARG A 154 -1.01 -17.02 -9.08
N ILE A 155 0.01 -17.62 -9.71
CA ILE A 155 0.25 -17.47 -11.15
C ILE A 155 -0.88 -18.09 -11.97
N GLY A 156 -1.39 -19.28 -11.59
CA GLY A 156 -2.52 -19.90 -12.29
C GLY A 156 -3.79 -19.05 -12.25
N LYS A 157 -4.09 -18.41 -11.10
CA LYS A 157 -5.24 -17.51 -10.96
C LYS A 157 -5.02 -16.21 -11.75
N LEU A 158 -3.82 -15.64 -11.71
CA LEU A 158 -3.44 -14.45 -12.48
C LEU A 158 -3.53 -14.70 -13.99
N LEU A 159 -3.08 -15.86 -14.46
CA LEU A 159 -3.16 -16.26 -15.87
C LEU A 159 -4.61 -16.38 -16.34
N PHE A 160 -5.48 -16.96 -15.51
CA PHE A 160 -6.92 -17.00 -15.81
C PHE A 160 -7.50 -15.59 -15.96
N HIS A 161 -7.22 -14.67 -15.04
CA HIS A 161 -7.68 -13.27 -15.14
C HIS A 161 -7.10 -12.55 -16.36
N TYR A 162 -5.81 -12.75 -16.65
CA TYR A 162 -5.14 -12.20 -17.82
C TYR A 162 -5.81 -12.64 -19.12
N ARG A 163 -6.02 -13.95 -19.30
CA ARG A 163 -6.75 -14.50 -20.45
C ARG A 163 -8.17 -13.96 -20.52
N ALA A 164 -8.89 -13.91 -19.40
CA ALA A 164 -10.28 -13.49 -19.37
C ALA A 164 -10.49 -12.00 -19.71
N ARG A 165 -9.51 -11.14 -19.39
CA ARG A 165 -9.55 -9.71 -19.70
C ARG A 165 -9.07 -9.38 -21.11
N HIS A 166 -7.99 -10.02 -21.55
CA HIS A 166 -7.32 -9.63 -22.79
C HIS A 166 -7.65 -10.54 -23.98
N PHE A 167 -8.04 -11.79 -23.71
CA PHE A 167 -8.25 -12.82 -24.73
C PHE A 167 -9.50 -13.65 -24.43
N TYR A 168 -10.62 -12.99 -24.13
CA TYR A 168 -11.88 -13.67 -23.77
C TYR A 168 -12.32 -14.78 -24.75
N PRO A 169 -12.15 -14.64 -26.08
CA PRO A 169 -12.44 -15.73 -27.03
C PRO A 169 -11.60 -17.00 -26.83
N SER A 170 -10.42 -16.90 -26.20
CA SER A 170 -9.56 -18.05 -25.88
C SER A 170 -10.07 -18.87 -24.68
N LEU A 171 -11.10 -18.40 -23.98
CA LEU A 171 -11.68 -19.12 -22.85
C LEU A 171 -12.62 -20.22 -23.32
N SER A 172 -12.52 -21.39 -22.69
CA SER A 172 -13.53 -22.44 -22.80
C SER A 172 -14.89 -21.98 -22.27
N ARG A 173 -15.97 -22.69 -22.62
CA ARG A 173 -17.33 -22.34 -22.15
C ARG A 173 -17.43 -22.32 -20.62
N ALA A 174 -16.79 -23.29 -19.94
CA ALA A 174 -16.77 -23.35 -18.48
C ALA A 174 -16.01 -22.15 -17.88
N GLU A 175 -14.89 -21.77 -18.47
CA GLU A 175 -14.11 -20.59 -18.07
C GLU A 175 -14.87 -19.29 -18.27
N GLN A 176 -15.59 -19.14 -19.38
CA GLN A 176 -16.45 -17.98 -19.62
C GLN A 176 -17.53 -17.86 -18.55
N ILE A 177 -18.24 -18.95 -18.22
CA ILE A 177 -19.25 -18.97 -17.15
C ILE A 177 -18.63 -18.57 -15.80
N ARG A 178 -17.45 -19.12 -15.49
CA ARG A 178 -16.70 -18.78 -14.27
C ARG A 178 -16.36 -17.29 -14.22
N TRP A 179 -15.87 -16.73 -15.32
CA TRP A 179 -15.52 -15.31 -15.42
C TRP A 179 -16.74 -14.40 -15.30
N GLN A 180 -17.86 -14.75 -15.94
CA GLN A 180 -19.11 -13.97 -15.83
C GLN A 180 -19.65 -13.96 -14.41
N LYS A 181 -19.59 -15.09 -13.69
CA LYS A 181 -19.96 -15.14 -12.26
C LYS A 181 -19.05 -14.24 -11.41
N TYR A 182 -17.73 -14.28 -11.65
CA TYR A 182 -16.77 -13.41 -10.97
C TYR A 182 -17.05 -11.92 -11.22
N ARG A 183 -17.21 -11.52 -12.49
CA ARG A 183 -17.52 -10.14 -12.90
C ARG A 183 -18.77 -9.62 -12.23
N ARG A 184 -19.88 -10.37 -12.35
CA ARG A 184 -21.18 -9.98 -11.79
C ARG A 184 -21.10 -9.80 -10.27
N LYS A 185 -20.52 -10.76 -9.54
CA LYS A 185 -20.35 -10.63 -8.09
C LYS A 185 -19.57 -9.36 -7.73
N LYS A 186 -18.47 -9.06 -8.44
CA LYS A 186 -17.66 -7.86 -8.18
C LYS A 186 -18.44 -6.57 -8.48
N LEU A 187 -19.17 -6.52 -9.59
CA LEU A 187 -19.98 -5.35 -9.96
C LEU A 187 -21.14 -5.13 -8.99
N GLU A 188 -21.92 -6.17 -8.68
CA GLU A 188 -23.06 -6.09 -7.74
C GLU A 188 -22.61 -5.65 -6.34
N THR A 189 -21.43 -6.10 -5.89
CA THR A 189 -20.89 -5.69 -4.59
C THR A 189 -20.51 -4.20 -4.57
N ALA A 190 -20.02 -3.65 -5.69
CA ALA A 190 -19.55 -2.27 -5.79
C ALA A 190 -20.65 -1.27 -6.19
N LEU A 191 -21.76 -1.74 -6.77
CA LEU A 191 -22.80 -0.91 -7.35
C LEU A 191 -23.46 0.07 -6.35
N PRO A 192 -23.76 -0.31 -5.10
CA PRO A 192 -24.35 0.64 -4.14
C PRO A 192 -23.45 1.84 -3.86
N ASP A 193 -22.17 1.59 -3.55
CA ASP A 193 -21.19 2.65 -3.26
C ASP A 193 -20.91 3.53 -4.48
N PHE A 194 -20.87 2.93 -5.67
CA PHE A 194 -20.71 3.65 -6.93
C PHE A 194 -21.89 4.60 -7.19
N SER A 195 -23.13 4.12 -7.03
CA SER A 195 -24.35 4.93 -7.23
C SER A 195 -24.43 6.10 -6.24
N LEU A 196 -24.11 5.85 -4.96
CA LEU A 196 -24.06 6.90 -3.93
C LEU A 196 -22.99 7.95 -4.27
N SER A 197 -21.83 7.51 -4.74
CA SER A 197 -20.74 8.40 -5.15
C SER A 197 -21.15 9.26 -6.36
N LEU A 198 -21.80 8.68 -7.37
CA LEU A 198 -22.30 9.42 -8.53
C LEU A 198 -23.31 10.50 -8.11
N GLN A 199 -24.27 10.16 -7.25
CA GLN A 199 -25.27 11.12 -6.77
C GLN A 199 -24.60 12.27 -6.00
N SER A 200 -23.72 11.95 -5.05
CA SER A 200 -23.03 12.97 -4.25
C SER A 200 -22.19 13.91 -5.13
N LEU A 201 -21.52 13.38 -6.15
CA LEU A 201 -20.73 14.19 -7.08
C LEU A 201 -21.62 15.04 -8.00
N ALA A 202 -22.77 14.54 -8.42
CA ALA A 202 -23.72 15.30 -9.23
C ALA A 202 -24.27 16.51 -8.45
N GLU A 203 -24.60 16.32 -7.17
CA GLU A 203 -25.01 17.41 -6.28
C GLU A 203 -23.88 18.42 -6.06
N GLN A 204 -22.67 17.94 -5.78
CA GLN A 204 -21.49 18.80 -5.56
C GLN A 204 -21.14 19.64 -6.80
N TYR A 205 -21.33 19.10 -8.00
CA TYR A 205 -20.94 19.73 -9.27
C TYR A 205 -22.13 20.19 -10.12
N ALA A 206 -23.29 20.43 -9.51
CA ALA A 206 -24.52 20.84 -10.21
C ALA A 206 -24.34 22.10 -11.10
N GLY A 207 -23.40 22.99 -10.75
CA GLY A 207 -23.07 24.18 -11.54
C GLY A 207 -21.97 24.00 -12.60
N ASN A 208 -21.47 22.77 -12.83
CA ASN A 208 -20.39 22.48 -13.76
C ASN A 208 -20.87 21.49 -14.86
N PRO A 209 -21.30 22.00 -16.03
CA PRO A 209 -21.84 21.17 -17.11
C PRO A 209 -20.88 20.07 -17.59
N ASP A 210 -19.57 20.37 -17.70
CA ASP A 210 -18.58 19.41 -18.17
C ASP A 210 -18.48 18.20 -17.23
N LYS A 211 -18.51 18.45 -15.92
CA LYS A 211 -18.49 17.38 -14.91
C LYS A 211 -19.78 16.57 -14.91
N LEU A 212 -20.93 17.20 -15.10
CA LEU A 212 -22.21 16.49 -15.20
C LEU A 212 -22.24 15.56 -16.41
N MET A 213 -21.68 15.99 -17.55
CA MET A 213 -21.54 15.14 -18.73
C MET A 213 -20.66 13.91 -18.46
N LEU A 214 -19.52 14.09 -17.78
CA LEU A 214 -18.67 12.95 -17.38
C LEU A 214 -19.38 11.98 -16.42
N LEU A 215 -20.19 12.49 -15.49
CA LEU A 215 -20.98 11.65 -14.58
C LEU A 215 -22.05 10.86 -15.33
N GLN A 216 -22.67 11.47 -16.35
CA GLN A 216 -23.60 10.78 -17.25
C GLN A 216 -22.89 9.67 -18.03
N ASP A 217 -21.72 9.95 -18.62
CA ASP A 217 -20.93 8.94 -19.35
C ASP A 217 -20.58 7.75 -18.45
N LEU A 218 -20.22 8.01 -17.18
CA LEU A 218 -19.93 6.96 -16.19
C LEU A 218 -21.17 6.12 -15.85
N TYR A 219 -22.33 6.76 -15.72
CA TYR A 219 -23.61 6.07 -15.50
C TYR A 219 -23.94 5.15 -16.69
N GLU A 220 -23.90 5.69 -17.91
CA GLU A 220 -24.19 4.92 -19.13
C GLU A 220 -23.22 3.75 -19.33
N TYR A 221 -21.95 3.94 -18.97
CA TYR A 221 -20.97 2.87 -18.99
C TYR A 221 -21.28 1.77 -17.97
N ALA A 222 -21.72 2.14 -16.76
CA ALA A 222 -22.10 1.18 -15.74
C ALA A 222 -23.33 0.34 -16.15
N GLU A 223 -24.35 0.96 -16.76
CA GLU A 223 -25.51 0.24 -17.30
C GLU A 223 -25.11 -0.79 -18.34
N LYS A 224 -24.22 -0.43 -19.28
CA LYS A 224 -23.70 -1.34 -20.31
C LYS A 224 -22.87 -2.50 -19.74
N LEU A 225 -22.31 -2.36 -18.54
CA LEU A 225 -21.50 -3.40 -17.91
C LEU A 225 -22.32 -4.40 -17.09
N VAL A 226 -23.44 -3.95 -16.52
CA VAL A 226 -24.32 -4.75 -15.67
C VAL A 226 -25.44 -5.42 -16.48
N GLY A 227 -25.95 -4.74 -17.53
CA GLY A 227 -26.89 -5.30 -18.51
C GLY A 227 -26.26 -6.35 -19.41
#